data_AF-A0A2V5WPV6-F1
#
_entry.id   AF-A0A2V5WPV6-F1
#
_cell.length_a   1.000
_cell.length_b   1.000
_cell.length_c   1.000
_cell.angle_alpha   90.00
_cell.angle_beta   90.00
_cell.angle_gamma   90.00
#
_symmetry.space_group_name_H-M   'P 1'
#
loop_
_entity.id
_entity.type
_entity.pdbx_description
1 polymer ?
#
loop_
_entity_poly.entity_id
_entity_poly.type
_entity_poly.pdbx_seq_one_letter_code
_entity_poly.pdbx_strand_id
1 'polypeptide(L)' 'KPPEPKNTMAGIALYYFSREVVPLFTTYIAAGNNPDQPGRFIQWLYQRKPVKTFQIKGTWFDIGSKETLEEANQIFAHFN' A
#
# COMPACT_ATOMS: atom_id res chain seq x y z
N LYS A 1 9.49 8.72 -6.83
CA LYS A 1 8.15 9.33 -7.08
C LYS A 1 8.30 10.24 -8.30
N PRO A 2 7.28 10.38 -9.17
CA PRO A 2 7.36 11.33 -10.27
C PRO A 2 7.49 12.76 -9.72
N PRO A 3 8.20 13.66 -10.42
CA PRO A 3 8.33 15.05 -10.00
C PRO A 3 6.97 15.78 -9.99
N GLU A 4 6.06 15.42 -10.90
CA GLU A 4 4.71 15.99 -10.99
C GLU A 4 3.65 14.87 -10.89
N PRO A 5 3.08 14.62 -9.70
CA PRO A 5 2.02 13.63 -9.54
C PRO A 5 0.67 14.18 -10.03
N LYS A 6 -0.16 13.30 -10.61
CA LYS A 6 -1.50 13.68 -11.13
C LYS A 6 -2.49 14.12 -10.03
N ASN A 7 -2.25 13.72 -8.79
CA ASN A 7 -3.06 14.08 -7.63
C ASN A 7 -2.25 13.91 -6.32
N THR A 8 -2.87 14.27 -5.20
CA THR A 8 -2.28 14.19 -3.85
C THR A 8 -2.49 12.84 -3.16
N MET A 9 -3.13 11.86 -3.81
CA MET A 9 -3.42 10.57 -3.19
C MET A 9 -2.19 9.68 -3.16
N ALA A 10 -1.93 9.09 -2.00
CA ALA A 10 -0.91 8.07 -1.81
C ALA A 10 -1.57 6.73 -1.43
N GLY A 11 -1.04 5.64 -1.96
CA GLY A 11 -1.38 4.30 -1.50
C GLY A 11 -0.66 4.00 -0.19
N ILE A 12 -1.41 3.58 0.82
CA ILE A 12 -0.85 2.92 1.99
C ILE A 12 -0.67 1.43 1.67
N ALA A 13 0.31 0.77 2.28
CA ALA A 13 0.56 -0.66 2.09
C ALA A 13 -0.48 -1.55 2.81
N LEU A 14 -1.76 -1.17 2.76
CA LEU A 14 -2.90 -1.90 3.31
C LEU A 14 -3.74 -2.46 2.16
N TYR A 15 -3.86 -3.78 2.12
CA TYR A 15 -4.56 -4.49 1.06
C TYR A 15 -5.57 -5.46 1.64
N TYR A 16 -6.73 -5.56 0.99
CA TYR A 16 -7.74 -6.57 1.29
C TYR A 16 -7.94 -7.46 0.07
N PHE A 17 -7.52 -8.72 0.16
CA PHE A 17 -7.62 -9.68 -0.93
C PHE A 17 -8.75 -10.67 -0.68
N SER A 18 -9.65 -10.81 -1.66
CA SER A 18 -10.66 -11.86 -1.63
C SER A 18 -10.02 -13.23 -1.82
N ARG A 19 -10.71 -14.28 -1.37
CA ARG A 19 -10.25 -15.69 -1.50
C ARG A 19 -9.84 -16.06 -2.92
N GLU A 20 -10.54 -15.53 -3.92
CA GLU A 20 -10.29 -15.76 -5.34
C GLU A 20 -9.09 -15.00 -5.92
N VAL A 21 -8.57 -13.99 -5.21
CA VAL A 21 -7.38 -13.22 -5.62
C VAL A 21 -6.11 -13.84 -5.06
N VAL A 22 -6.17 -14.47 -3.88
CA VAL A 22 -5.01 -15.06 -3.20
C VAL A 22 -4.20 -16.01 -4.10
N PRO A 23 -4.81 -16.96 -4.86
CA PRO A 23 -4.03 -17.84 -5.75
C PRO A 23 -3.30 -17.11 -6.89
N LEU A 24 -3.71 -15.88 -7.23
CA LEU A 24 -3.09 -15.11 -8.30
C LEU A 24 -1.69 -14.60 -7.94
N PHE A 25 -1.32 -14.56 -6.66
CA PHE A 25 0.07 -14.32 -6.26
C PHE A 25 1.00 -15.38 -6.84
N THR A 26 0.61 -16.66 -6.80
CA THR A 26 1.41 -17.74 -7.38
C THR A 26 1.55 -17.57 -8.89
N THR A 27 0.46 -17.22 -9.59
CA THR A 27 0.49 -16.91 -11.03
C THR A 27 1.42 -15.74 -11.34
N TYR A 28 1.36 -14.68 -10.53
CA TYR A 28 2.19 -13.49 -10.67
C TYR A 28 3.69 -13.82 -10.53
N ILE A 29 4.06 -14.59 -9.51
CA ILE A 29 5.46 -15.00 -9.28
C ILE A 29 5.96 -15.99 -10.34
N ALA A 30 5.14 -16.97 -10.72
CA ALA A 30 5.51 -17.95 -11.75
C ALA A 30 5.76 -17.30 -13.12
N ALA A 31 5.11 -16.16 -13.40
CA ALA A 31 5.36 -15.35 -14.59
C ALA A 31 6.65 -14.49 -14.52
N GLY A 32 7.47 -14.64 -13.47
CA GLY A 32 8.75 -13.93 -13.32
C GLY A 32 8.61 -12.46 -12.90
N ASN A 33 7.46 -12.06 -12.35
CA ASN A 33 7.27 -10.69 -11.88
C ASN A 33 7.98 -10.45 -10.53
N ASN A 34 8.21 -9.17 -10.20
CA ASN A 34 8.95 -8.76 -9.01
C ASN A 34 8.19 -9.07 -7.70
N PRO A 35 8.72 -9.91 -6.77
CA PRO A 35 8.06 -10.27 -5.51
C PRO A 35 8.16 -9.22 -4.39
N ASP A 36 9.09 -8.27 -4.49
CA ASP A 36 9.52 -7.41 -3.36
C ASP A 36 8.58 -6.21 -3.13
N GLN A 37 8.00 -5.67 -4.21
CA GLN A 37 7.15 -4.48 -4.14
C GLN A 37 5.67 -4.86 -4.26
N PRO A 38 4.88 -4.89 -3.18
CA PRO A 38 3.49 -5.36 -3.22
C PRO A 38 2.60 -4.54 -4.16
N GLY A 39 2.89 -3.25 -4.34
CA GLY A 39 2.20 -2.40 -5.32
C GLY A 39 2.31 -2.89 -6.77
N ARG A 40 3.35 -3.67 -7.11
CA ARG A 40 3.52 -4.28 -8.43
C ARG A 40 2.50 -5.37 -8.71
N PHE A 41 2.11 -6.13 -7.69
CA PHE A 41 1.02 -7.09 -7.82
C PHE A 41 -0.29 -6.37 -8.11
N ILE A 42 -0.58 -5.26 -7.43
CA ILE A 42 -1.79 -4.45 -7.70
C ILE A 42 -1.77 -3.88 -9.11
N GLN A 43 -0.62 -3.36 -9.56
CA GLN A 43 -0.42 -2.88 -10.93
C GLN A 43 -0.69 -3.98 -11.97
N TRP A 44 -0.30 -5.22 -11.68
CA TRP A 44 -0.56 -6.35 -12.57
C TRP A 44 -2.03 -6.81 -12.51
N LEU A 45 -2.64 -6.76 -11.32
CA LEU A 45 -3.99 -7.26 -11.05
C LEU A 45 -5.09 -6.36 -11.64
N TYR A 46 -4.96 -5.02 -11.58
CA TYR A 46 -6.06 -4.12 -11.99
C TYR A 46 -6.43 -4.23 -13.48
N GLN A 47 -5.53 -4.75 -14.31
CA GLN A 47 -5.79 -5.01 -15.72
C GLN A 47 -6.58 -6.30 -15.97
N ARG A 48 -6.74 -7.15 -14.94
CA ARG A 48 -7.28 -8.53 -15.04
C ARG A 48 -8.52 -8.75 -14.19
N LYS A 49 -8.58 -8.11 -13.02
CA LYS A 49 -9.73 -8.14 -12.12
C LYS A 49 -10.06 -6.73 -11.64
N PRO A 50 -11.33 -6.46 -11.29
CA PRO A 50 -11.69 -5.20 -10.66
C PRO A 50 -10.88 -4.96 -9.39
N VAL A 51 -10.18 -3.83 -9.34
CA VAL A 51 -9.49 -3.33 -8.15
C VAL A 51 -10.18 -2.05 -7.73
N LYS A 52 -10.62 -1.99 -6.47
CA LYS A 52 -11.25 -0.81 -5.87
C LYS A 52 -10.32 -0.20 -4.85
N THR A 53 -10.38 1.12 -4.71
CA THR A 53 -9.68 1.84 -3.65
C THR A 53 -10.65 2.20 -2.54
N PHE A 54 -10.13 2.31 -1.32
CA PHE A 54 -10.90 2.78 -0.18
C PHE A 54 -10.10 3.87 0.53
N GLN A 55 -10.74 5.02 0.74
CA GLN A 55 -10.10 6.13 1.43
C GLN A 55 -10.19 5.90 2.94
N ILE A 56 -9.03 5.71 3.57
CA ILE A 56 -8.92 5.69 5.02
C ILE A 56 -9.14 7.10 5.55
N LYS A 57 -9.92 7.20 6.63
CA LYS A 57 -10.15 8.44 7.38
C LYS A 57 -9.30 8.44 8.64
N GLY A 58 -9.03 9.63 9.17
CA GLY A 58 -8.20 9.82 10.35
C GLY A 58 -6.72 10.01 10.00
N THR A 59 -5.90 10.09 11.04
CA THR A 59 -4.46 10.32 10.93
C THR A 59 -3.72 9.00 10.73
N TRP A 60 -2.82 8.97 9.76
CA TRP A 60 -1.96 7.82 9.48
C TRP A 60 -0.50 8.23 9.63
N PHE A 61 0.26 7.48 10.44
CA PHE A 61 1.69 7.70 10.65
C PHE A 61 2.48 6.62 9.92
N ASP A 62 3.37 7.04 9.01
CA ASP A 62 4.33 6.16 8.36
C ASP A 62 5.59 6.06 9.23
N ILE A 63 5.70 4.98 10.00
CA ILE A 63 6.77 4.74 10.97
C ILE A 63 7.91 3.87 10.40
N GLY A 64 8.17 3.99 9.10
CA GLY A 64 9.18 3.18 8.40
C GLY A 64 10.63 3.47 8.78
N SER A 65 10.90 4.53 9.55
CA SER A 65 12.23 4.88 10.06
C SER A 65 12.21 5.14 11.57
N LYS A 66 13.40 5.17 12.19
CA LYS A 66 13.51 5.47 13.62
C LYS A 66 13.02 6.88 13.94
N GLU A 67 13.32 7.84 13.08
CA GLU A 67 12.95 9.25 13.22
C GLU A 67 11.43 9.42 13.13
N THR A 68 10.82 8.80 12.12
CA THR A 68 9.36 8.86 11.91
C THR A 68 8.58 8.12 13.01
N LEU A 69 9.15 7.05 13.58
CA LEU A 69 8.60 6.39 14.76
C LEU A 69 8.65 7.29 16.00
N GLU A 70 9.78 7.96 16.26
CA GLU A 70 9.92 8.87 17.40
C GLU A 70 8.96 10.08 17.29
N GLU A 71 8.84 10.65 16.09
CA GLU A 71 7.87 11.72 15.81
C GLU A 71 6.43 11.25 16.10
N ALA A 72 6.05 10.06 15.63
CA ALA A 72 4.74 9.50 15.92
C ALA A 72 4.53 9.35 17.43
N ASN A 73 5.50 8.81 18.19
CA ASN A 73 5.41 8.66 19.64
C ASN A 73 5.19 9.99 20.36
N GLN A 74 5.92 11.05 19.99
CA GLN A 74 5.75 12.37 20.57
C GLN A 74 4.35 12.93 20.32
N ILE A 75 3.86 12.78 19.09
CA ILE A 75 2.52 13.18 18.71
C ILE A 75 1.47 12.40 19.53
N PHE A 76 1.61 11.07 19.63
CA PHE A 76 0.69 10.20 20.40
C PHE A 76 0.68 10.52 21.90
N ALA A 77 1.79 10.96 22.48
CA ALA A 77 1.84 11.38 23.88
C ALA A 77 0.97 12.62 24.18
N HIS A 78 0.59 13.39 23.16
CA HIS A 78 -0.25 14.59 23.27
C HIS A 78 -1.64 14.42 22.64
N PHE A 79 -1.96 13.22 22.12
CA PHE A 79 -3.30 12.86 21.68
C PHE A 79 -4.16 12.57 22.93
N ASN A 80 -4.88 13.58 23.41
CA ASN A 80 -6.02 13.40 24.32
C ASN A 80 -7.24 12.89 23.54
#